data_AF-A0A2M9Q7K6-F1
#
_entry.id   AF-A0A2M9Q7K6-F1
#
_cell.length_a   1.000
_cell.length_b   1.000
_cell.length_c   1.000
_cell.angle_alpha   90.00
_cell.angle_beta   90.00
_cell.angle_gamma   90.00
#
_symmetry.space_group_name_H-M   'P 1'
#
loop_
_entity.id
_entity.type
_entity.pdbx_description
1 polymer ?
#
loop_
_entity_poly.entity_id
_entity_poly.type
_entity_poly.pdbx_seq_one_letter_code
_entity_poly.pdbx_strand_id
1 'polypeptide(L)'
;EEIAEKLVAATANEDVMYAVPGHPLVAEQTVQLLIAAADEGKVKLVIEGGQSFLDPIFGALKIDPIEGFQLLDGTSFSMHDINMRQHILIAQVYDTFSASEVKLTLMEKYDDEYPVTVVTAAGSSQEKLVTVPLYELDQSVEVDNLTTVYVPPVKSQEDALRDWTTFRQIIAVLRGPNGCPWDQKQTHESLKKY
;
A
#
# COMPACT_ATOMS: atom_id res chain seq x y z
N GLU A 1 19.10 -12.42 0.18
CA GLU A 1 19.51 -13.81 -0.13
C GLU A 1 20.69 -14.29 0.72
N GLU A 2 21.83 -13.61 0.70
CA GLU A 2 23.05 -14.02 1.43
C GLU A 2 22.82 -14.35 2.93
N ILE A 3 21.99 -13.55 3.63
CA ILE A 3 21.67 -13.81 5.05
C ILE A 3 20.96 -15.15 5.22
N ALA A 4 19.94 -15.43 4.40
CA ALA A 4 19.16 -16.66 4.48
C ALA A 4 20.04 -17.89 4.20
N GLU A 5 20.93 -17.81 3.20
CA GLU A 5 21.89 -18.89 2.89
C GLU A 5 22.84 -19.18 4.05
N LYS A 6 23.38 -18.13 4.70
CA LYS A 6 24.25 -18.28 5.88
C LYS A 6 23.50 -18.92 7.06
N LEU A 7 22.26 -18.52 7.30
CA LEU A 7 21.42 -19.10 8.35
C LEU A 7 21.17 -20.58 8.07
N VAL A 8 20.75 -20.93 6.85
CA VAL A 8 20.53 -22.34 6.45
C VAL A 8 21.81 -23.16 6.63
N ALA A 9 22.97 -22.65 6.20
CA ALA A 9 24.25 -23.35 6.37
C ALA A 9 24.63 -23.55 7.85
N ALA A 10 24.35 -22.57 8.71
CA ALA A 10 24.63 -22.66 10.14
C ALA A 10 23.78 -23.73 10.84
N THR A 11 22.52 -23.94 10.41
CA THR A 11 21.63 -24.96 10.99
C THR A 11 22.14 -26.41 10.85
N ALA A 12 23.12 -26.66 9.97
CA ALA A 12 23.76 -27.97 9.86
C ALA A 12 24.61 -28.34 11.08
N ASN A 13 25.05 -27.36 11.87
CA ASN A 13 25.96 -27.56 12.99
C ASN A 13 25.31 -27.26 14.36
N GLU A 14 24.37 -26.31 14.41
CA GLU A 14 23.76 -25.84 15.66
C GLU A 14 22.34 -25.29 15.45
N ASP A 15 21.60 -25.12 16.56
CA ASP A 15 20.32 -24.42 16.54
C ASP A 15 20.53 -22.91 16.41
N VAL A 16 19.82 -22.27 15.48
CA VAL A 16 20.00 -20.85 15.14
C VAL A 16 18.74 -20.06 15.47
N MET A 17 18.91 -18.98 16.24
CA MET A 17 17.86 -17.98 16.47
C MET A 17 18.17 -16.74 15.64
N TYR A 18 17.25 -16.37 14.74
CA TYR A 18 17.33 -15.15 13.95
C TYR A 18 16.27 -14.16 14.43
N ALA A 19 16.72 -13.05 15.03
CA ALA A 19 15.84 -11.99 15.50
C ALA A 19 15.74 -10.88 14.46
N VAL A 20 14.50 -10.45 14.18
CA VAL A 20 14.19 -9.33 13.29
C VAL A 20 13.37 -8.28 14.04
N PRO A 21 13.47 -7.00 13.68
CA PRO A 21 12.63 -5.96 14.26
C PRO A 21 11.16 -6.17 13.88
N GLY A 22 10.27 -6.09 14.86
CA GLY A 22 8.83 -6.23 14.63
C GLY A 22 8.36 -7.68 14.51
N HIS A 23 7.35 -7.92 13.66
CA HIS A 23 6.81 -9.26 13.44
C HIS A 23 7.53 -9.94 12.27
N PRO A 24 8.07 -11.17 12.42
CA PRO A 24 8.85 -11.85 11.37
C PRO A 24 8.14 -12.09 10.03
N LEU A 25 6.82 -11.96 9.97
CA LEU A 25 6.02 -12.22 8.77
C LEU A 25 5.61 -10.92 8.06
N VAL A 26 6.00 -9.77 8.60
CA VAL A 26 5.58 -8.46 8.08
C VAL A 26 6.77 -7.79 7.43
N ALA A 27 6.70 -7.63 6.11
CA ALA A 27 7.69 -6.92 5.29
C ALA A 27 9.15 -7.43 5.40
N GLU A 28 9.38 -8.69 5.80
CA GLU A 28 10.71 -9.26 6.00
C GLU A 28 11.10 -10.35 4.98
N GLN A 29 11.86 -9.97 3.94
CA GLN A 29 12.24 -10.85 2.84
C GLN A 29 13.11 -12.03 3.29
N THR A 30 14.03 -11.84 4.25
CA THR A 30 14.88 -12.93 4.75
C THR A 30 14.03 -14.06 5.34
N VAL A 31 12.95 -13.73 6.05
CA VAL A 31 12.06 -14.74 6.64
C VAL A 31 11.27 -15.47 5.56
N GLN A 32 10.84 -14.80 4.49
CA GLN A 32 10.19 -15.46 3.34
C GLN A 32 11.10 -16.50 2.67
N LEU A 33 12.40 -16.19 2.52
CA LEU A 33 13.38 -17.14 1.99
C LEU A 33 13.59 -18.35 2.91
N LEU A 34 13.57 -18.14 4.23
CA LEU A 34 13.67 -19.24 5.21
C LEU A 34 12.42 -20.12 5.19
N ILE A 35 11.23 -19.54 4.99
CA ILE A 35 9.98 -20.30 4.80
C ILE A 35 10.08 -21.18 3.56
N ALA A 36 10.50 -20.62 2.42
CA ALA A 36 10.70 -21.38 1.19
C ALA A 36 11.72 -22.53 1.38
N ALA A 37 12.83 -22.27 2.08
CA ALA A 37 13.81 -23.31 2.40
C ALA A 37 13.22 -24.40 3.33
N ALA A 38 12.33 -24.04 4.24
CA ALA A 38 11.63 -25.00 5.10
C ALA A 38 10.63 -25.86 4.31
N ASP A 39 9.89 -25.26 3.37
CA ASP A 39 8.96 -25.96 2.48
C ASP A 39 9.70 -26.96 1.56
N GLU A 40 10.93 -26.64 1.16
CA GLU A 40 11.84 -27.53 0.46
C GLU A 40 12.50 -28.60 1.36
N GLY A 41 12.23 -28.59 2.67
CA GLY A 41 12.79 -29.52 3.64
C GLY A 41 14.26 -29.30 3.96
N LYS A 42 14.83 -28.14 3.61
CA LYS A 42 16.24 -27.82 3.88
C LYS A 42 16.49 -27.48 5.35
N VAL A 43 15.50 -26.92 6.04
CA VAL A 43 15.57 -26.53 7.45
C VAL A 43 14.26 -26.80 8.17
N LYS A 44 14.31 -26.96 9.49
CA LYS A 44 13.12 -26.91 10.35
C LYS A 44 12.97 -25.48 10.87
N LEU A 45 11.93 -24.78 10.43
CA LEU A 45 11.66 -23.40 10.83
C LEU A 45 10.56 -23.35 11.89
N VAL A 46 10.80 -22.59 12.96
CA VAL A 46 9.78 -22.20 13.94
C VAL A 46 9.74 -20.67 13.95
N ILE A 47 8.55 -20.10 13.75
CA ILE A 47 8.35 -18.66 13.75
C ILE A 47 7.65 -18.28 15.04
N GLU A 48 8.37 -17.55 15.88
CA GLU A 48 7.81 -16.94 17.07
C GLU A 48 7.22 -15.56 16.70
N GLY A 49 6.06 -15.24 17.27
CA GLY A 49 5.37 -13.99 16.99
C GLY A 49 6.14 -12.75 17.46
N GLY A 50 5.80 -11.60 16.89
CA GLY A 50 6.32 -10.30 17.30
C GLY A 50 5.25 -9.23 17.14
N GLN A 51 5.47 -8.06 17.76
CA GLN A 51 4.55 -6.93 17.58
C GLN A 51 4.82 -6.29 16.22
N SER A 52 3.80 -6.24 15.36
CA SER A 52 3.89 -5.53 14.08
C SER A 52 3.83 -4.02 14.28
N PHE A 53 4.35 -3.26 13.32
CA PHE A 53 4.24 -1.80 13.27
C PHE A 53 2.79 -1.32 13.01
N LEU A 54 1.88 -2.21 12.61
CA LEU A 54 0.50 -1.89 12.28
C LEU A 54 -0.29 -1.29 13.45
N ASP A 55 -0.23 -1.89 14.65
CA ASP A 55 -1.00 -1.38 15.80
C ASP A 55 -0.57 0.05 16.19
N PRO A 56 0.73 0.36 16.30
CA PRO A 56 1.20 1.74 16.44
C PRO A 56 0.69 2.68 15.36
N ILE A 57 0.73 2.28 14.09
CA ILE A 57 0.27 3.12 12.96
C ILE A 57 -1.21 3.43 13.07
N PHE A 58 -2.06 2.43 13.35
CA PHE A 58 -3.49 2.63 13.53
C PHE A 58 -3.78 3.59 14.69
N GLY A 59 -3.06 3.44 15.80
CA GLY A 59 -3.16 4.35 16.95
C GLY A 59 -2.73 5.79 16.63
N ALA A 60 -1.60 5.95 15.95
CA ALA A 60 -1.03 7.24 15.58
C ALA A 60 -1.95 8.01 14.61
N LEU A 61 -2.45 7.33 13.58
CA LEU A 61 -3.36 7.89 12.57
C LEU A 61 -4.81 7.99 13.06
N LYS A 62 -5.15 7.36 14.19
CA LYS A 62 -6.51 7.28 14.75
C LYS A 62 -7.53 6.72 13.75
N ILE A 63 -7.13 5.65 13.06
CA ILE A 63 -7.96 4.97 12.05
C ILE A 63 -8.42 3.62 12.58
N ASP A 64 -9.60 3.19 12.14
CA ASP A 64 -10.15 1.88 12.46
C ASP A 64 -9.90 0.90 11.30
N PRO A 65 -9.08 -0.15 11.49
CA PRO A 65 -8.82 -1.12 10.42
C PRO A 65 -10.08 -1.88 9.94
N ILE A 66 -11.19 -1.85 10.70
CA ILE A 66 -12.48 -2.42 10.28
C ILE A 66 -13.04 -1.68 9.04
N GLU A 67 -12.73 -0.40 8.86
CA GLU A 67 -13.10 0.36 7.65
C GLU A 67 -12.43 -0.19 6.38
N GLY A 68 -11.44 -1.07 6.55
CA GLY A 68 -10.68 -1.71 5.49
C GLY A 68 -9.39 -0.96 5.23
N PHE A 69 -8.29 -1.70 5.18
CA PHE A 69 -6.99 -1.16 4.85
C PHE A 69 -6.23 -2.07 3.88
N GLN A 70 -5.22 -1.49 3.24
CA GLN A 70 -4.26 -2.15 2.36
C GLN A 70 -2.86 -1.87 2.91
N LEU A 71 -2.05 -2.92 2.98
CA LEU A 71 -0.61 -2.78 3.19
C LEU A 71 0.09 -3.09 1.87
N LEU A 72 0.79 -2.10 1.31
CA LEU A 72 1.52 -2.19 0.05
C LEU A 72 3.01 -2.01 0.30
N ASP A 73 3.81 -2.62 -0.58
CA ASP A 73 5.26 -2.47 -0.60
C ASP A 73 5.63 -1.36 -1.60
N GLY A 74 6.20 -0.26 -1.08
CA GLY A 74 6.60 0.91 -1.86
C GLY A 74 7.62 0.64 -2.96
N THR A 75 8.28 -0.51 -2.95
CA THR A 75 9.27 -0.90 -3.97
C THR A 75 8.68 -1.67 -5.15
N SER A 76 7.45 -2.17 -5.03
CA SER A 76 6.91 -3.15 -5.99
C SER A 76 5.43 -2.99 -6.36
N PHE A 77 4.67 -2.16 -5.64
CA PHE A 77 3.24 -1.96 -5.92
C PHE A 77 2.99 -1.21 -7.24
N SER A 78 1.79 -1.43 -7.80
CA SER A 78 1.29 -0.71 -8.97
C SER A 78 -0.01 0.01 -8.66
N MET A 79 -0.43 0.93 -9.53
CA MET A 79 -1.73 1.60 -9.35
C MET A 79 -2.93 0.65 -9.43
N HIS A 80 -2.75 -0.55 -10.03
CA HIS A 80 -3.82 -1.55 -10.12
C HIS A 80 -4.12 -2.21 -8.77
N ASP A 81 -3.16 -2.19 -7.86
CA ASP A 81 -3.29 -2.74 -6.51
C ASP A 81 -4.06 -1.79 -5.57
N ILE A 82 -4.23 -0.52 -5.98
CA ILE A 82 -4.85 0.53 -5.18
C ILE A 82 -6.39 0.46 -5.24
N ASN A 83 -6.98 0.25 -4.06
CA ASN A 83 -8.38 0.50 -3.78
C ASN A 83 -8.52 1.83 -3.03
N MET A 84 -9.00 2.86 -3.74
CA MET A 84 -9.02 4.23 -3.21
C MET A 84 -9.99 4.41 -2.04
N ARG A 85 -10.86 3.42 -1.77
CA ARG A 85 -11.87 3.45 -0.71
C ARG A 85 -11.39 2.84 0.60
N GLN A 86 -10.14 2.39 0.67
CA GLN A 86 -9.53 1.80 1.86
C GLN A 86 -8.38 2.67 2.36
N HIS A 87 -8.03 2.51 3.64
CA HIS A 87 -6.81 3.09 4.18
C HIS A 87 -5.60 2.44 3.50
N ILE A 88 -4.67 3.20 2.94
CA ILE A 88 -3.49 2.62 2.30
C ILE A 88 -2.26 2.95 3.14
N LEU A 89 -1.57 1.90 3.57
CA LEU A 89 -0.27 1.97 4.22
C LEU A 89 0.77 1.45 3.24
N ILE A 90 1.73 2.29 2.86
CA ILE A 90 2.83 1.94 1.97
C ILE A 90 4.09 1.87 2.82
N ALA A 91 4.58 0.66 3.05
CA ALA A 91 5.82 0.40 3.75
C ALA A 91 7.02 0.48 2.77
N GLN A 92 8.23 0.28 3.29
CA GLN A 92 9.46 0.23 2.48
C GLN A 92 9.75 1.53 1.69
N VAL A 93 9.42 2.68 2.28
CA VAL A 93 9.72 4.00 1.72
C VAL A 93 10.95 4.55 2.45
N TYR A 94 12.13 4.17 1.97
CA TYR A 94 13.39 4.32 2.70
C TYR A 94 14.06 5.68 2.52
N ASP A 95 13.79 6.34 1.39
CA ASP A 95 14.50 7.52 0.95
C ASP A 95 13.67 8.36 -0.03
N THR A 96 14.23 9.50 -0.46
CA THR A 96 13.62 10.37 -1.45
C THR A 96 13.33 9.66 -2.77
N PHE A 97 14.17 8.72 -3.21
CA PHE A 97 14.00 8.04 -4.51
C PHE A 97 12.78 7.09 -4.49
N SER A 98 12.72 6.21 -3.49
CA SER A 98 11.56 5.34 -3.25
C SER A 98 10.27 6.16 -3.02
N ALA A 99 10.36 7.28 -2.30
CA ALA A 99 9.23 8.21 -2.14
C ALA A 99 8.79 8.84 -3.48
N SER A 100 9.71 9.16 -4.39
CA SER A 100 9.37 9.65 -5.73
C SER A 100 8.64 8.59 -6.55
N GLU A 101 9.05 7.32 -6.51
CA GLU A 101 8.35 6.22 -7.21
C GLU A 101 6.95 6.00 -6.65
N VAL A 102 6.80 6.01 -5.33
CA VAL A 102 5.50 5.94 -4.64
C VAL A 102 4.61 7.10 -5.07
N LYS A 103 5.16 8.33 -5.08
CA LYS A 103 4.45 9.54 -5.51
C LYS A 103 3.92 9.38 -6.94
N LEU A 104 4.79 9.03 -7.88
CA LEU A 104 4.41 8.90 -9.29
C LEU A 104 3.31 7.86 -9.48
N THR A 105 3.43 6.71 -8.81
CA THR A 105 2.43 5.64 -8.86
C THR A 105 1.09 6.09 -8.28
N LEU A 106 1.10 6.85 -7.18
CA LEU A 106 -0.11 7.41 -6.58
C LEU A 106 -0.75 8.48 -7.50
N MET A 107 0.02 9.32 -8.17
CA MET A 107 -0.49 10.38 -9.08
C MET A 107 -1.24 9.80 -10.30
N GLU A 108 -1.03 8.53 -10.65
CA GLU A 108 -1.86 7.84 -11.64
C GLU A 108 -3.31 7.67 -11.17
N LYS A 109 -3.55 7.58 -9.85
CA LYS A 109 -4.85 7.36 -9.22
C LYS A 109 -5.44 8.59 -8.56
N TYR A 110 -4.62 9.39 -7.90
CA TYR A 110 -5.02 10.53 -7.09
C TYR A 110 -4.70 11.85 -7.79
N ASP A 111 -5.35 12.91 -7.33
CA ASP A 111 -4.95 14.28 -7.70
C ASP A 111 -3.64 14.67 -7.01
N ASP A 112 -2.88 15.56 -7.64
CA ASP A 112 -1.57 16.02 -7.17
C ASP A 112 -1.66 16.69 -5.79
N GLU A 113 -2.79 17.33 -5.47
CA GLU A 113 -3.04 17.97 -4.18
C GLU A 113 -3.58 17.02 -3.11
N TYR A 114 -3.83 15.74 -3.44
CA TYR A 114 -4.45 14.80 -2.51
C TYR A 114 -3.57 14.63 -1.25
N PRO A 115 -4.15 14.73 -0.05
CA PRO A 115 -3.35 14.71 1.17
C PRO A 115 -2.80 13.31 1.47
N VAL A 116 -1.50 13.23 1.66
CA VAL A 116 -0.79 12.02 2.11
C VAL A 116 -0.04 12.32 3.40
N THR A 117 0.11 11.32 4.26
CA THR A 117 0.81 11.49 5.54
C THR A 117 2.04 10.60 5.60
N VAL A 118 3.20 11.21 5.81
CA VAL A 118 4.44 10.50 6.15
C VAL A 118 4.43 10.24 7.63
N VAL A 119 4.47 8.96 8.02
CA VAL A 119 4.54 8.52 9.41
C VAL A 119 5.91 7.93 9.67
N THR A 120 6.63 8.49 10.63
CA THR A 120 7.96 8.03 11.03
C THR A 120 7.91 7.53 12.46
N ALA A 121 8.50 6.36 12.71
CA ALA A 121 8.70 5.78 14.05
C ALA A 121 7.42 5.75 14.94
N ALA A 122 6.29 5.34 14.35
CA ALA A 122 4.99 5.28 15.02
C ALA A 122 5.02 4.53 16.36
N GLY A 123 4.33 5.06 17.37
CA GLY A 123 4.27 4.51 18.72
C GLY A 123 5.55 4.65 19.55
N SER A 124 6.59 5.30 19.01
CA SER A 124 7.82 5.61 19.74
C SER A 124 7.84 7.06 20.25
N SER A 125 8.84 7.40 21.07
CA SER A 125 9.09 8.80 21.48
C SER A 125 9.57 9.69 20.34
N GLN A 126 9.92 9.12 19.19
CA GLN A 126 10.32 9.83 17.97
C GLN A 126 9.20 9.88 16.92
N GLU A 127 7.97 9.53 17.30
CA GLU A 127 6.81 9.57 16.40
C GLU A 127 6.67 10.96 15.76
N LYS A 128 6.60 10.98 14.42
CA LYS A 128 6.40 12.17 13.62
C LYS A 128 5.40 11.88 12.51
N LEU A 129 4.34 12.69 12.44
CA LEU A 129 3.32 12.63 11.39
C LEU A 129 3.36 13.94 10.61
N VAL A 130 3.62 13.86 9.32
CA VAL A 130 3.65 15.03 8.43
C VAL A 130 2.69 14.80 7.28
N THR A 131 1.60 15.56 7.24
CA THR A 131 0.66 15.55 6.12
C THR A 131 1.07 16.60 5.09
N VAL A 132 1.23 16.18 3.84
CA VAL A 132 1.59 17.03 2.70
C VAL A 132 0.72 16.71 1.48
N PRO A 133 0.63 17.64 0.52
CA PRO A 133 0.11 17.31 -0.81
C PRO A 133 0.94 16.20 -1.46
N LEU A 134 0.29 15.35 -2.25
CA LEU A 134 0.95 14.22 -2.92
C LEU A 134 2.18 14.66 -3.74
N TYR A 135 2.10 15.81 -4.42
CA TYR A 135 3.23 16.31 -5.22
C TYR A 135 4.50 16.65 -4.39
N GLU A 136 4.37 16.85 -3.07
CA GLU A 136 5.48 17.15 -2.14
C GLU A 136 5.98 15.93 -1.35
N LEU A 137 5.43 14.74 -1.61
CA LEU A 137 5.72 13.53 -0.82
C LEU A 137 7.22 13.26 -0.69
N ASP A 138 7.96 13.26 -1.79
CA ASP A 138 9.39 12.97 -1.83
C ASP A 138 10.25 14.04 -1.17
N GLN A 139 9.77 15.28 -1.08
CA GLN A 139 10.45 16.36 -0.34
C GLN A 139 10.28 16.23 1.18
N SER A 140 9.30 15.44 1.62
CA SER A 140 8.90 15.30 3.02
C SER A 140 9.41 14.01 3.67
N VAL A 141 10.00 13.11 2.88
CA VAL A 141 10.60 11.86 3.34
C VAL A 141 12.08 12.08 3.61
N GLU A 142 12.47 11.86 4.87
CA GLU A 142 13.86 11.74 5.28
C GLU A 142 14.32 10.28 5.14
N VAL A 143 15.64 10.04 5.10
CA VAL A 143 16.19 8.69 5.03
C VAL A 143 15.95 7.97 6.37
N ASP A 144 14.96 7.06 6.40
CA ASP A 144 14.61 6.26 7.56
C ASP A 144 13.94 4.94 7.13
N ASN A 145 14.30 3.84 7.80
CA ASN A 145 13.73 2.52 7.57
C ASN A 145 12.38 2.30 8.29
N LEU A 146 11.96 3.25 9.13
CA LEU A 146 10.71 3.23 9.89
C LEU A 146 9.66 4.17 9.32
N THR A 147 9.80 4.57 8.05
CA THR A 147 8.85 5.45 7.37
C THR A 147 7.76 4.64 6.67
N THR A 148 6.50 5.03 6.92
CA THR A 148 5.31 4.53 6.24
C THR A 148 4.56 5.71 5.63
N VAL A 149 4.17 5.59 4.36
CA VAL A 149 3.29 6.58 3.72
C VAL A 149 1.85 6.13 3.89
N TYR A 150 1.01 7.02 4.39
CA TYR A 150 -0.42 6.80 4.56
C TYR A 150 -1.23 7.64 3.56
N VAL A 151 -2.18 6.99 2.89
CA VAL A 151 -3.18 7.65 2.03
C VAL A 151 -4.57 7.38 2.59
N PRO A 152 -5.35 8.41 2.94
CA PRO A 152 -6.70 8.24 3.47
C PRO A 152 -7.70 7.83 2.38
N PRO A 153 -8.78 7.11 2.74
CA PRO A 153 -9.86 6.75 1.81
C PRO A 153 -10.49 7.98 1.16
N VAL A 154 -10.78 7.89 -0.14
CA VAL A 154 -11.58 8.91 -0.84
C VAL A 154 -13.01 8.92 -0.31
N LYS A 155 -13.52 10.13 -0.06
CA LYS A 155 -14.88 10.32 0.48
C LYS A 155 -15.90 10.65 -0.60
N SER A 156 -15.48 11.34 -1.66
CA SER A 156 -16.35 11.74 -2.76
C SER A 156 -16.27 10.75 -3.92
N GLN A 157 -17.35 10.68 -4.71
CA GLN A 157 -17.34 9.89 -5.93
C GLN A 157 -16.49 10.54 -7.03
N GLU A 158 -16.31 11.86 -6.98
CA GLU A 158 -15.49 12.64 -7.91
C GLU A 158 -14.00 12.29 -7.74
N ASP A 159 -13.52 12.20 -6.50
CA ASP A 159 -12.16 11.76 -6.20
C ASP A 159 -11.97 10.27 -6.52
N ALA A 160 -13.04 9.48 -6.43
CA ALA A 160 -13.02 8.05 -6.72
C ALA A 160 -13.18 7.71 -8.21
N LEU A 161 -13.10 8.67 -9.15
CA LEU A 161 -13.34 8.41 -10.57
C LEU A 161 -12.35 7.42 -11.18
N ARG A 162 -11.11 7.40 -10.69
CA ARG A 162 -10.07 6.44 -11.10
C ARG A 162 -10.15 5.11 -10.31
N ASP A 163 -11.17 4.94 -9.46
CA ASP A 163 -11.43 3.68 -8.76
C ASP A 163 -12.21 2.69 -9.64
N TRP A 164 -11.83 1.42 -9.54
CA TRP A 164 -12.44 0.36 -10.35
C TRP A 164 -13.91 0.12 -10.00
N THR A 165 -14.29 0.27 -8.72
CA THR A 165 -15.68 0.12 -8.29
C THR A 165 -16.53 1.24 -8.87
N THR A 166 -16.03 2.48 -8.85
CA THR A 166 -16.69 3.64 -9.46
C THR A 166 -16.88 3.45 -10.97
N PHE A 167 -15.86 2.97 -11.67
CA PHE A 167 -15.98 2.64 -13.09
C PHE A 167 -17.09 1.62 -13.36
N ARG A 168 -17.13 0.50 -12.63
CA ARG A 168 -18.19 -0.51 -12.78
C ARG A 168 -19.58 0.08 -12.52
N GLN A 169 -19.73 0.93 -11.51
CA GLN A 169 -21.00 1.60 -11.20
C GLN A 169 -21.46 2.49 -12.36
N ILE A 170 -20.55 3.30 -12.92
CA ILE A 170 -20.86 4.15 -14.09
C ILE A 170 -21.30 3.30 -15.28
N ILE A 171 -20.57 2.22 -15.60
CA ILE A 171 -20.94 1.31 -16.69
C ILE A 171 -22.29 0.63 -16.45
N ALA A 172 -22.58 0.22 -15.21
CA ALA A 172 -23.87 -0.38 -14.87
C ALA A 172 -25.03 0.60 -15.06
N VAL A 173 -24.85 1.88 -14.70
CA VAL A 173 -25.85 2.94 -14.94
C VAL A 173 -26.04 3.17 -16.43
N LEU A 174 -24.96 3.35 -17.19
CA LEU A 174 -25.01 3.61 -18.63
C LEU A 174 -25.64 2.46 -19.43
N ARG A 175 -25.47 1.21 -18.97
CA ARG A 175 -26.08 0.01 -19.57
C ARG A 175 -27.44 -0.37 -18.96
N GLY A 176 -27.92 0.40 -17.98
CA GLY A 176 -29.18 0.14 -17.28
C GLY A 176 -30.42 0.57 -18.07
N PRO A 177 -31.63 0.37 -17.52
CA PRO A 177 -32.89 0.75 -18.17
C PRO A 177 -33.00 2.24 -18.50
N ASN A 178 -32.36 3.09 -17.68
CA ASN A 178 -32.27 4.53 -17.90
C ASN A 178 -31.13 4.92 -18.86
N GLY A 179 -30.38 3.96 -19.40
CA GLY A 179 -29.43 4.09 -20.50
C GLY A 179 -28.35 5.15 -20.35
N CYS A 180 -27.56 5.31 -21.41
CA CYS A 180 -26.69 6.46 -21.57
C CYS A 180 -27.54 7.70 -21.90
N PRO A 181 -27.37 8.84 -21.20
CA PRO A 181 -28.13 10.07 -21.50
C PRO A 181 -27.94 10.56 -22.94
N TRP A 182 -26.81 10.23 -23.58
CA TRP A 182 -26.57 10.51 -24.98
C TRP A 182 -27.43 9.62 -25.89
N ASP A 183 -27.48 8.31 -25.62
CA ASP A 183 -28.33 7.36 -26.36
C ASP A 183 -29.81 7.75 -26.26
N GLN A 184 -30.26 8.22 -25.09
CA GLN A 184 -31.64 8.66 -24.90
C GLN A 184 -32.01 9.91 -25.72
N LYS A 185 -31.04 10.81 -25.95
CA LYS A 185 -31.25 12.04 -26.73
C LYS A 185 -31.08 11.83 -28.22
N GLN A 186 -30.53 10.69 -28.64
CA GLN A 186 -30.36 10.35 -30.04
C GLN A 186 -31.66 9.79 -30.64
N THR A 187 -32.11 10.44 -31.70
CA THR A 187 -33.16 9.97 -32.60
C THR A 187 -32.55 9.76 -33.99
N HIS A 188 -33.23 8.98 -34.83
CA HIS A 188 -32.81 8.78 -36.22
C HIS A 188 -32.68 10.12 -36.99
N GLU A 189 -33.47 11.12 -36.58
CA GLU A 189 -33.42 12.49 -37.10
C GLU A 189 -32.22 13.29 -36.56
N SER A 190 -31.84 13.13 -35.28
CA SER A 190 -30.67 13.81 -34.71
C SER A 190 -29.33 13.23 -35.19
N LEU A 191 -29.33 11.99 -35.68
CA LEU A 191 -28.16 11.29 -36.24
C LEU A 191 -27.92 11.58 -37.72
N LYS A 192 -28.94 12.08 -38.44
CA LYS A 192 -28.74 12.65 -39.77
C LYS A 192 -28.04 13.99 -39.62
N LYS A 193 -26.73 14.01 -39.88
CA LYS A 193 -26.08 15.25 -40.35
C LYS A 193 -26.83 15.73 -41.59
N TYR A 194 -26.91 17.05 -41.76
CA TYR A 194 -27.28 17.71 -43.01
C TYR A 194 -26.97 16.86 -44.25
#